data_AF-A0AAV7QRT4-F1
#
_entry.id   AF-A0AAV7QRT4-F1
#
_cell.length_a   1.000
_cell.length_b   1.000
_cell.length_c   1.000
_cell.angle_alpha   90.00
_cell.angle_beta   90.00
_cell.angle_gamma   90.00
#
_symmetry.space_group_name_H-M   'P 1'
#
loop_
_entity.id
_entity.type
_entity.pdbx_description
1 polymer ?
#
loop_
_entity_poly.entity_id
_entity_poly.type
_entity_poly.pdbx_seq_one_letter_code
_entity_poly.pdbx_strand_id
1 'polypeptide(L)'
;MLEGAPYDLKLVVVAVSSVVVVVVAVSSVVVVVAVSSVVVVAVSSVVVGAVSSVVVVAVSSVVVVAVSSVVVVAVSSVVVVAVSSVVVVAVSSVVVVAVVSAVSSVVVVAVSSVVVVAVSSVVVVAVSSVVVVAVVSAVSSVAVVAVVSAVSSVVVVAVSSVVVVAVV
;
A
#
# COMPACT_ATOMS: atom_id res chain seq x y z
N MET A 1 34.08 -18.34 20.70
CA MET A 1 32.72 -18.00 21.16
C MET A 1 32.60 -16.49 21.04
N LEU A 2 31.88 -16.00 20.03
CA LEU A 2 31.64 -14.57 19.84
C LEU A 2 30.41 -14.22 20.66
N GLU A 3 30.67 -13.76 21.88
CA GLU A 3 29.65 -13.32 22.83
C GLU A 3 29.07 -11.97 22.36
N GLY A 4 27.74 -11.90 22.32
CA GLY A 4 26.97 -10.88 21.62
C GLY A 4 27.20 -9.46 22.12
N ALA A 5 27.52 -8.56 21.21
CA ALA A 5 27.25 -7.14 21.41
C ALA A 5 25.73 -6.92 21.32
N PRO A 6 25.09 -6.26 22.32
CA PRO A 6 23.71 -5.84 22.16
C PRO A 6 23.69 -4.81 21.03
N TYR A 7 22.92 -5.09 19.98
CA TYR A 7 22.73 -4.18 18.87
C TYR A 7 22.09 -2.89 19.40
N ASP A 8 22.90 -1.86 19.61
CA ASP A 8 22.48 -0.53 20.06
C ASP A 8 21.73 0.16 18.91
N LEU A 9 20.44 -0.13 18.83
CA LEU A 9 19.59 0.25 17.72
C LEU A 9 18.88 1.57 18.03
N LYS A 10 19.38 2.62 17.39
CA LYS A 10 18.99 4.01 17.61
C LYS A 10 17.73 4.36 16.82
N LEU A 11 16.70 4.81 17.53
CA LEU A 11 15.59 5.58 16.97
C LEU A 11 16.15 6.93 16.48
N VAL A 12 16.19 7.15 15.18
CA VAL A 12 16.60 8.44 14.60
C VAL A 12 15.35 9.14 14.07
N VAL A 13 14.80 10.06 14.87
CA VAL A 13 13.75 10.98 14.42
C VAL A 13 14.43 12.27 13.96
N VAL A 14 14.38 12.54 12.65
CA VAL A 14 14.83 13.82 12.09
C VAL A 14 13.58 14.63 11.77
N ALA A 15 13.30 15.65 12.58
CA ALA A 15 12.27 16.63 12.29
C ALA A 15 12.90 17.85 11.59
N VAL A 16 12.51 18.11 10.35
CA VAL A 16 12.91 19.33 9.62
C VAL A 16 11.66 20.15 9.36
N SER A 17 11.37 21.12 10.23
CA SER A 17 10.32 22.17 10.24
C SER A 17 8.85 21.83 9.87
N SER A 18 8.56 20.74 9.14
CA SER A 18 7.24 20.23 8.77
C SER A 18 7.28 18.75 8.32
N VAL A 19 8.46 18.19 8.06
CA VAL A 19 8.65 16.78 7.67
C VAL A 19 9.23 16.01 8.85
N VAL A 20 8.59 14.91 9.23
CA VAL A 20 9.08 13.99 10.26
C VAL A 20 9.64 12.76 9.55
N VAL A 21 10.96 12.66 9.47
CA VAL A 21 11.64 11.45 8.97
C VAL A 21 11.87 10.54 10.17
N VAL A 22 11.21 9.38 10.19
CA VAL A 22 11.34 8.40 11.27
C VAL A 22 12.17 7.22 10.75
N VAL A 23 13.49 7.27 10.96
CA VAL A 23 14.36 6.13 10.64
C VAL A 23 14.51 5.28 11.91
N VAL A 24 13.82 4.14 11.95
CA VAL A 24 13.88 3.22 13.07
C VAL A 24 14.50 1.92 12.60
N ALA A 25 15.76 1.67 12.96
CA ALA A 25 16.28 0.33 12.84
C ALA A 25 15.78 -0.48 14.05
N VAL A 26 14.94 -1.51 13.78
CA VAL A 26 14.38 -2.63 14.60
C VAL A 26 13.16 -2.50 15.53
N SER A 27 12.46 -3.66 15.59
CA SER A 27 11.55 -4.28 16.57
C SER A 27 10.44 -3.44 17.18
N SER A 28 10.18 -2.25 16.64
CA SER A 28 9.22 -1.33 17.22
C SER A 28 8.01 -1.11 16.32
N VAL A 29 6.90 -0.77 16.97
CA VAL A 29 5.71 -0.23 16.35
C VAL A 29 5.87 1.28 16.24
N VAL A 30 5.65 1.85 15.06
CA VAL A 30 5.65 3.30 14.83
C VAL A 30 4.22 3.77 14.62
N VAL A 31 3.80 4.77 15.40
CA VAL A 31 2.50 5.43 15.23
C VAL A 31 2.74 6.89 14.89
N VAL A 32 2.22 7.37 13.77
CA VAL A 32 2.36 8.77 13.35
C VAL A 32 1.00 9.37 13.02
N VAL A 33 0.73 10.56 13.58
CA VAL A 33 -0.54 11.27 13.40
C VAL A 33 -0.28 12.76 13.20
N ALA A 34 -1.04 13.40 12.29
CA ALA A 34 -1.11 14.85 12.13
C ALA A 34 0.24 15.55 11.83
N VAL A 35 1.00 14.99 10.89
CA VAL A 35 2.24 15.59 10.34
C VAL A 35 2.13 15.76 8.84
N SER A 36 2.95 16.61 8.22
CA SER A 36 2.86 16.82 6.77
C SER A 36 3.36 15.60 5.99
N SER A 37 4.52 15.03 6.36
CA SER A 37 5.11 13.90 5.65
C SER A 37 5.86 12.96 6.60
N VAL A 38 5.85 11.66 6.27
CA VAL A 38 6.50 10.59 7.02
C VAL A 38 7.28 9.66 6.10
N VAL A 39 8.49 9.29 6.51
CA VAL A 39 9.24 8.19 5.92
C VAL A 39 9.55 7.19 7.03
N VAL A 40 9.22 5.91 6.83
CA VAL A 40 9.52 4.80 7.75
C VAL A 40 10.29 3.69 7.04
N VAL A 41 11.36 3.22 7.66
CA VAL A 41 12.24 2.18 7.09
C VAL A 41 12.56 1.14 8.16
N ALA A 42 12.52 -0.14 7.81
CA ALA A 42 13.06 -1.25 8.61
C ALA A 42 12.43 -1.46 10.02
N VAL A 43 11.10 -1.40 10.11
CA VAL A 43 10.33 -1.66 11.34
C VAL A 43 9.42 -2.88 11.25
N SER A 44 8.94 -3.35 12.41
CA SER A 44 7.97 -4.44 12.46
C SER A 44 6.57 -3.98 12.03
N SER A 45 6.11 -2.84 12.53
CA SER A 45 4.76 -2.35 12.20
C SER A 45 4.65 -0.82 12.17
N VAL A 46 3.80 -0.30 11.29
CA VAL A 46 3.51 1.14 11.14
C VAL A 46 2.02 1.38 11.10
N VAL A 47 1.56 2.38 11.86
CA VAL A 47 0.23 2.96 11.74
C VAL A 47 0.37 4.47 11.47
N VAL A 48 -0.19 4.94 10.35
CA VAL A 48 -0.18 6.37 10.00
C VAL A 48 -1.60 6.89 9.78
N GLY A 49 -1.91 8.04 10.38
CA GLY A 49 -3.21 8.71 10.25
C GLY A 49 -3.10 10.20 9.97
N ALA A 50 -3.97 10.74 9.12
CA ALA A 50 -4.13 12.19 8.91
C ALA A 50 -2.80 12.89 8.56
N VAL A 51 -2.12 12.42 7.52
CA VAL A 51 -0.87 13.03 7.00
C VAL A 51 -0.99 13.31 5.52
N SER A 52 -0.18 14.21 4.96
CA SER A 52 -0.23 14.48 3.51
C SER A 52 0.48 13.41 2.70
N SER A 53 1.63 12.91 3.16
CA SER A 53 2.43 11.93 2.41
C SER A 53 3.13 10.89 3.30
N VAL A 54 3.16 9.63 2.86
CA VAL A 54 3.83 8.52 3.55
C VAL A 54 4.68 7.70 2.60
N VAL A 55 5.90 7.39 3.02
CA VAL A 55 6.76 6.38 2.37
C VAL A 55 7.14 5.31 3.39
N VAL A 56 6.88 4.04 3.08
CA VAL A 56 7.24 2.90 3.94
C VAL A 56 8.07 1.88 3.18
N VAL A 57 9.20 1.47 3.75
CA VAL A 57 10.14 0.52 3.12
C VAL A 57 10.57 -0.57 4.10
N ALA A 58 10.56 -1.83 3.66
CA ALA A 58 11.06 -2.97 4.43
C ALA A 58 10.39 -3.14 5.80
N VAL A 59 9.06 -3.27 5.80
CA VAL A 59 8.23 -3.37 7.02
C VAL A 59 7.40 -4.65 6.99
N SER A 60 7.10 -5.25 8.15
CA SER A 60 6.22 -6.44 8.15
C SER A 60 4.75 -6.06 7.92
N SER A 61 4.22 -5.05 8.63
CA SER A 61 2.83 -4.63 8.51
C SER A 61 2.63 -3.12 8.52
N VAL A 62 1.78 -2.61 7.62
CA VAL A 62 1.49 -1.18 7.47
C VAL A 62 -0.01 -0.93 7.42
N VAL A 63 -0.48 0.03 8.22
CA VAL A 63 -1.85 0.55 8.17
C VAL A 63 -1.79 2.06 7.95
N VAL A 64 -2.46 2.55 6.90
CA VAL A 64 -2.53 3.98 6.59
C VAL A 64 -3.98 4.44 6.43
N VAL A 65 -4.34 5.52 7.11
CA VAL A 65 -5.71 6.06 7.12
C VAL A 65 -5.71 7.57 6.86
N ALA A 66 -6.58 8.03 5.97
CA ALA A 66 -6.80 9.46 5.69
C ALA A 66 -5.49 10.19 5.30
N VAL A 67 -4.90 9.77 4.18
CA VAL A 67 -3.62 10.31 3.68
C VAL A 67 -3.75 10.73 2.22
N SER A 68 -3.07 11.79 1.77
CA SER A 68 -3.17 12.18 0.36
C SER A 68 -2.37 11.24 -0.55
N SER A 69 -1.15 10.86 -0.17
CA SER A 69 -0.28 9.98 -0.98
C SER A 69 0.47 8.94 -0.15
N VAL A 70 0.51 7.70 -0.61
CA VAL A 70 1.19 6.58 0.06
C VAL A 70 2.04 5.79 -0.92
N VAL A 71 3.30 5.56 -0.56
CA VAL A 71 4.22 4.66 -1.28
C VAL A 71 4.70 3.58 -0.32
N VAL A 72 4.53 2.31 -0.70
CA VAL A 72 4.96 1.16 0.09
C VAL A 72 5.80 0.19 -0.73
N VAL A 73 6.97 -0.20 -0.20
CA VAL A 73 7.94 -1.07 -0.88
C VAL A 73 8.43 -2.16 0.05
N ALA A 74 8.47 -3.41 -0.43
CA ALA A 74 9.03 -4.55 0.30
C ALA A 74 8.37 -4.77 1.67
N VAL A 75 7.04 -4.95 1.67
CA VAL A 75 6.24 -5.13 2.90
C VAL A 75 5.49 -6.44 2.88
N SER A 76 5.26 -7.10 4.02
CA SER A 76 4.46 -8.33 4.02
C SER A 76 2.96 -8.04 3.85
N SER A 77 2.41 -7.12 4.64
CA SER A 77 0.98 -6.77 4.59
C SER A 77 0.73 -5.26 4.65
N VAL A 78 -0.16 -4.77 3.79
CA VAL A 78 -0.52 -3.35 3.70
C VAL A 78 -2.03 -3.17 3.69
N VAL A 79 -2.53 -2.29 4.55
CA VAL A 79 -3.93 -1.83 4.55
C VAL A 79 -3.96 -0.31 4.39
N VAL A 80 -4.67 0.17 3.38
CA VAL A 80 -4.80 1.60 3.09
C VAL A 80 -6.26 1.99 3.02
N VAL A 81 -6.66 2.99 3.79
CA VAL A 81 -8.06 3.45 3.88
C VAL A 81 -8.14 4.95 3.65
N ALA A 82 -9.06 5.38 2.77
CA ALA A 82 -9.32 6.79 2.46
C ALA A 82 -8.05 7.56 2.03
N VAL A 83 -7.37 7.07 1.00
CA VAL A 83 -6.10 7.67 0.51
C VAL A 83 -6.14 8.04 -0.96
N SER A 84 -5.73 9.27 -1.33
CA SER A 84 -5.93 9.73 -2.71
C SER A 84 -5.10 9.03 -3.77
N SER A 85 -3.86 8.68 -3.47
CA SER A 85 -2.98 7.93 -4.36
C SER A 85 -2.18 6.89 -3.59
N VAL A 86 -2.14 5.66 -4.11
CA VAL A 86 -1.40 4.54 -3.50
C VAL A 86 -0.52 3.87 -4.53
N VAL A 87 0.76 3.71 -4.19
CA VAL A 87 1.72 2.92 -4.96
C VAL A 87 2.28 1.82 -4.06
N VAL A 88 2.15 0.56 -4.49
CA VAL A 88 2.66 -0.60 -3.74
C VAL A 88 3.52 -1.50 -4.62
N VAL A 89 4.72 -1.84 -4.13
CA VAL A 89 5.71 -2.64 -4.86
C VAL A 89 6.28 -3.75 -3.98
N ALA A 90 6.35 -4.97 -4.51
CA ALA A 90 6.97 -6.13 -3.86
C ALA A 90 6.36 -6.42 -2.47
N VAL A 91 5.05 -6.65 -2.43
CA VAL A 91 4.29 -6.89 -1.19
C VAL A 91 3.58 -8.24 -1.22
N SER A 92 3.42 -8.92 -0.09
CA SER A 92 2.70 -10.21 -0.10
C SER A 92 1.18 -10.01 -0.18
N SER A 93 0.62 -9.07 0.57
CA SER A 93 -0.82 -8.78 0.56
C SER A 93 -1.14 -7.30 0.71
N VAL A 94 -2.08 -6.81 -0.11
CA VAL A 94 -2.49 -5.40 -0.15
C VAL A 94 -4.01 -5.31 -0.14
N VAL A 95 -4.54 -4.46 0.75
CA VAL A 95 -5.95 -4.06 0.78
C VAL A 95 -6.03 -2.55 0.68
N VAL A 96 -6.72 -2.03 -0.33
CA VAL A 96 -7.00 -0.60 -0.51
C VAL A 96 -8.50 -0.37 -0.52
N VAL A 97 -8.98 0.44 0.42
CA VAL A 97 -10.39 0.81 0.54
C VAL A 97 -10.55 2.32 0.46
N ALA A 98 -11.31 2.76 -0.52
CA ALA A 98 -11.65 4.15 -0.71
C ALA A 98 -13.00 4.50 -0.08
N VAL A 99 -13.11 5.73 0.43
CA VAL A 99 -14.40 6.34 0.78
C VAL A 99 -14.73 7.32 -0.34
N VAL A 100 -15.62 6.87 -1.25
CA VAL A 100 -16.43 7.48 -2.35
C VAL A 100 -16.05 8.83 -3.00
N SER A 101 -15.12 9.64 -2.50
CA SER A 101 -14.66 10.87 -3.15
C SER A 101 -13.17 11.17 -3.00
N ALA A 102 -12.40 10.31 -2.35
CA ALA A 102 -11.01 10.62 -2.01
C ALA A 102 -9.95 9.93 -2.89
N VAL A 103 -10.21 8.74 -3.48
CA VAL A 103 -9.15 7.89 -4.07
C VAL A 103 -9.17 7.85 -5.60
N SER A 104 -8.21 8.56 -6.20
CA SER A 104 -8.12 8.73 -7.65
C SER A 104 -7.36 7.59 -8.33
N SER A 105 -6.35 6.99 -7.68
CA SER A 105 -5.49 6.00 -8.34
C SER A 105 -4.78 5.04 -7.40
N VAL A 106 -4.76 3.75 -7.77
CA VAL A 106 -3.99 2.69 -7.11
C VAL A 106 -3.09 2.00 -8.13
N VAL A 107 -1.80 1.90 -7.83
CA VAL A 107 -0.82 1.16 -8.64
C VAL A 107 -0.20 0.07 -7.78
N VAL A 108 -0.26 -1.18 -8.25
CA VAL A 108 0.32 -2.33 -7.54
C VAL A 108 1.19 -3.18 -8.46
N VAL A 109 2.41 -3.48 -8.01
CA VAL A 109 3.41 -4.22 -8.79
C VAL A 109 4.04 -5.34 -7.95
N ALA A 110 4.14 -6.54 -8.54
CA ALA A 110 4.81 -7.70 -7.93
C ALA A 110 4.24 -8.05 -6.55
N VAL A 111 2.94 -8.36 -6.49
CA VAL A 111 2.22 -8.69 -5.25
C VAL A 111 1.58 -10.06 -5.31
N SER A 112 1.48 -10.79 -4.19
CA SER A 112 0.80 -12.10 -4.22
C SER A 112 -0.73 -11.95 -4.26
N SER A 113 -1.30 -11.09 -3.40
CA SER A 113 -2.75 -10.86 -3.36
C SER A 113 -3.11 -9.38 -3.19
N VAL A 114 -4.08 -8.90 -3.98
CA VAL A 114 -4.54 -7.51 -3.98
C VAL A 114 -6.07 -7.46 -3.91
N VAL A 115 -6.58 -6.62 -3.01
CA VAL A 115 -8.00 -6.25 -2.95
C VAL A 115 -8.12 -4.73 -3.04
N VAL A 116 -8.88 -4.23 -4.01
CA VAL A 116 -9.15 -2.79 -4.18
C VAL A 116 -10.65 -2.53 -4.25
N VAL A 117 -11.13 -1.57 -3.47
CA VAL A 117 -12.55 -1.25 -3.37
C VAL A 117 -12.78 0.26 -3.53
N ALA A 118 -13.75 0.63 -4.37
CA ALA A 118 -14.33 1.98 -4.50
C ALA A 118 -13.38 3.08 -5.03
N VAL A 119 -12.45 2.76 -5.92
CA VAL A 119 -11.46 3.73 -6.47
C VAL A 119 -11.77 4.15 -7.91
N SER A 120 -11.27 5.31 -8.35
CA SER A 120 -11.47 5.72 -9.76
C SER A 120 -10.65 4.89 -10.74
N SER A 121 -9.37 4.63 -10.44
CA SER A 121 -8.49 3.86 -11.32
C SER A 121 -7.60 2.88 -10.58
N VAL A 122 -7.39 1.70 -11.16
CA VAL A 122 -6.45 0.67 -10.67
C VAL A 122 -5.56 0.20 -11.80
N VAL A 123 -4.25 0.12 -11.54
CA VAL A 123 -3.29 -0.58 -12.39
C VAL A 123 -2.60 -1.67 -11.55
N VAL A 124 -2.68 -2.92 -12.02
CA VAL A 124 -2.04 -4.06 -11.36
C VAL A 124 -1.12 -4.78 -12.33
N VAL A 125 0.12 -5.06 -11.90
CA VAL A 125 1.14 -5.71 -12.72
C VAL A 125 1.81 -6.85 -11.94
N ALA A 126 1.91 -8.03 -12.55
CA ALA A 126 2.59 -9.20 -11.99
C ALA A 126 2.03 -9.61 -10.61
N VAL A 127 0.74 -9.94 -10.55
CA VAL A 127 0.05 -10.29 -9.30
C VAL A 127 -0.63 -11.65 -9.37
N SER A 128 -0.49 -12.49 -8.33
CA SER A 128 -1.10 -13.82 -8.37
C SER A 128 -2.63 -13.75 -8.31
N SER A 129 -3.19 -12.99 -7.37
CA SER A 129 -4.65 -12.83 -7.24
C SER A 129 -5.06 -11.37 -7.07
N VAL A 130 -6.04 -10.94 -7.85
CA VAL A 130 -6.56 -9.57 -7.83
C VAL A 130 -8.08 -9.58 -7.69
N VAL A 131 -8.60 -8.82 -6.74
CA VAL A 131 -10.03 -8.54 -6.59
C VAL A 131 -10.24 -7.03 -6.64
N VAL A 132 -11.04 -6.56 -7.59
CA VAL A 132 -11.36 -5.14 -7.76
C VAL A 132 -12.87 -4.96 -7.78
N VAL A 133 -13.38 -4.09 -6.91
CA VAL A 133 -14.83 -3.84 -6.76
C VAL A 133 -15.11 -2.35 -6.83
N ALA A 134 -16.12 -1.97 -7.61
CA ALA A 134 -16.61 -0.60 -7.76
C ALA A 134 -15.51 0.36 -8.23
N VAL A 135 -15.08 0.23 -9.49
CA VAL A 135 -14.05 1.12 -10.06
C VAL A 135 -14.39 1.63 -11.45
N VAL A 136 -13.98 2.86 -11.79
CA VAL A 136 -14.27 3.39 -13.13
C VAL A 136 -13.38 2.73 -14.20
N SER A 137 -12.09 2.55 -13.88
CA SER A 137 -11.13 1.93 -14.79
C SER A 137 -10.20 0.97 -14.07
N ALA A 138 -10.06 -0.25 -14.62
CA ALA A 138 -9.13 -1.25 -14.14
C ALA A 138 -8.23 -1.75 -15.26
N VAL A 139 -6.92 -1.72 -15.05
CA VAL A 139 -5.93 -2.34 -15.92
C VAL A 139 -5.19 -3.41 -15.12
N SER A 140 -5.14 -4.63 -15.66
CA SER A 140 -4.37 -5.73 -15.06
C SER A 140 -3.49 -6.39 -16.12
N SER A 141 -2.21 -6.54 -15.83
CA SER A 141 -1.24 -7.23 -16.69
C SER A 141 -0.49 -8.29 -15.90
N VAL A 142 -0.41 -9.50 -16.45
CA VAL A 142 0.28 -10.63 -15.82
C VAL A 142 -0.34 -10.97 -14.46
N ALA A 143 -1.49 -11.65 -14.47
CA ALA A 143 -2.12 -12.13 -13.25
C ALA A 143 -2.63 -13.57 -13.36
N VAL A 144 -2.62 -14.33 -12.27
CA VAL A 144 -3.18 -15.69 -12.32
C VAL A 144 -4.70 -15.63 -12.28
N VAL A 145 -5.25 -14.89 -11.31
CA VAL A 145 -6.70 -14.70 -11.16
C VAL A 145 -7.04 -13.22 -11.03
N ALA A 146 -8.01 -12.75 -11.81
CA ALA A 146 -8.60 -11.42 -11.68
C ALA A 146 -10.13 -11.51 -11.52
N VAL A 147 -10.66 -10.97 -10.43
CA VAL A 147 -12.10 -10.81 -10.19
C VAL A 147 -12.42 -9.32 -10.20
N VAL A 148 -13.29 -8.90 -11.10
CA VAL A 148 -13.65 -7.49 -11.28
C VAL A 148 -15.17 -7.33 -11.25
N SER A 149 -15.68 -6.40 -10.45
CA SER A 149 -17.11 -6.17 -10.29
C SER A 149 -17.45 -4.68 -10.23
N ALA A 150 -18.59 -4.31 -10.82
CA ALA A 150 -19.09 -2.94 -10.92
C ALA A 150 -18.05 -1.98 -11.52
N VAL A 151 -17.67 -2.23 -12.78
CA VAL A 151 -16.67 -1.41 -13.48
C VAL A 151 -17.17 -0.78 -14.77
N SER A 152 -16.68 0.41 -15.12
CA SER A 152 -17.02 1.01 -16.42
C SER A 152 -16.06 0.63 -17.54
N SER A 153 -14.80 0.35 -17.20
CA SER A 153 -13.81 -0.14 -18.17
C SER A 153 -12.82 -1.09 -17.52
N VAL A 154 -12.50 -2.18 -18.21
CA VAL A 154 -11.49 -3.15 -17.77
C VAL A 154 -10.61 -3.58 -18.94
N VAL A 155 -9.29 -3.54 -18.74
CA VAL A 155 -8.29 -4.08 -19.66
C VAL A 155 -7.52 -5.16 -18.90
N VAL A 156 -7.50 -6.37 -19.47
CA VAL A 156 -6.78 -7.50 -18.89
C VAL A 156 -5.85 -8.10 -19.92
N VAL A 157 -4.57 -8.27 -19.57
CA VAL A 157 -3.53 -8.81 -20.44
C VAL A 157 -2.78 -9.93 -19.73
N ALA A 158 -2.54 -11.04 -20.43
CA ALA A 158 -1.73 -12.17 -19.95
C ALA A 158 -2.21 -12.73 -18.60
N VAL A 159 -3.43 -13.29 -18.58
CA VAL A 159 -4.04 -13.85 -17.37
C VAL A 159 -4.49 -15.28 -17.53
N SER A 160 -4.42 -16.06 -16.44
CA SER A 160 -4.89 -17.46 -16.46
C SER A 160 -6.40 -17.57 -16.28
N SER A 161 -7.03 -16.68 -15.49
CA SER A 161 -8.48 -16.68 -15.26
C SER A 161 -9.00 -15.28 -14.94
N VAL A 162 -10.16 -14.93 -15.50
CA VAL A 162 -10.85 -13.66 -15.26
C VAL A 162 -12.33 -13.90 -14.99
N VAL A 163 -12.87 -13.26 -13.97
CA VAL A 163 -14.30 -13.18 -13.70
C VAL A 163 -14.72 -11.71 -13.69
N VAL A 164 -15.65 -11.34 -14.56
CA VAL A 164 -16.26 -10.00 -14.58
C VAL A 164 -17.74 -10.14 -14.24
N VAL A 165 -18.16 -9.59 -13.08
CA VAL A 165 -19.51 -9.81 -12.54
C VAL A 165 -20.50 -8.73 -12.98
N ALA A 166 -20.04 -7.49 -13.17
CA ALA A 166 -20.90 -6.39 -13.62
C ALA A 166 -20.06 -5.30 -14.29
N VAL A 167 -20.48 -4.86 -15.47
CA VAL A 167 -19.95 -3.69 -16.17
C VAL A 167 -21.08 -2.68 -16.31
N VAL A 168 -20.86 -1.43 -15.87
CA VAL A 168 -21.86 -0.34 -15.86
C VAL A 168 -21.37 0.80 -16.74
#